data_AF-A0A0B1TP59-F1
#
_entry.id   AF-A0A0B1TP59-F1
#
_cell.length_a   1.000
_cell.length_b   1.000
_cell.length_c   1.000
_cell.angle_alpha   90.00
_cell.angle_beta   90.00
_cell.angle_gamma   90.00
#
_symmetry.space_group_name_H-M   'P 1'
#
loop_
_entity.id
_entity.type
_entity.pdbx_description
1 polymer ?
#
loop_
_entity_poly.entity_id
_entity_poly.type
_entity_poly.pdbx_seq_one_letter_code
_entity_poly.pdbx_strand_id
1 'polypeptide(L)'
;MHDYSGLRFCKRIVEIQDPELKKAEVFVHLGRMADAEKVYLDQDRKDLAISMHKQTEEWLRVLRLSSSAQGATNDKAKTEALVKVADYHKDRQRWKEAADHYALAKKLEELVACYIHLDDFCSLESLARQLPDNHPLLENIAELFASSGLCEQAVQCFLRCGQVANALQTCIQLNNWDKAVSLSRTHSLEDVNVLMGKYVEELSESNERSLAAVQLYRRARKYLDGARIVYRMAEDERKKAAPCLRLKKMYILAALLIEEYHQYNKERLAKEHGDENSKTNAVLNELLEEDENLSIEDARMIEKAWKAAQAYHFLMLAQRQLFEALSSCACRQFSICSRAFMRLESLTDPQSEERKRYQKLALQLFRRYPPTEPHAKLVNCTGCDKNVADFEHSCSYCNTKFPVCIVSGRPMFAYQFWLCPTCKQRAYEEEIRNHKFCPLCHSEIA
;
A
#
# COMPACT_ATOMS: atom_id res chain seq x y z
N MET A 1 72.95 -4.37 16.32
CA MET A 1 72.00 -4.50 15.18
C MET A 1 72.74 -4.09 13.94
N HIS A 2 73.09 -5.02 13.05
CA HIS A 2 73.74 -4.68 11.79
C HIS A 2 72.73 -3.91 10.92
N ASP A 3 73.13 -2.75 10.41
CA ASP A 3 72.33 -1.92 9.51
C ASP A 3 72.16 -2.63 8.17
N TYR A 4 71.23 -3.59 8.17
CA TYR A 4 70.93 -4.45 7.04
C TYR A 4 70.32 -3.66 5.88
N SER A 5 69.59 -2.58 6.19
CA SER A 5 69.10 -1.58 5.25
C SER A 5 70.24 -0.85 4.54
N GLY A 6 71.20 -0.31 5.29
CA GLY A 6 72.39 0.37 4.74
C GLY A 6 73.26 -0.56 3.90
N LEU A 7 73.48 -1.81 4.34
CA LEU A 7 74.24 -2.81 3.57
C LEU A 7 73.57 -3.18 2.23
N ARG A 8 72.24 -3.31 2.21
CA ARG A 8 71.49 -3.54 0.96
C ARG A 8 71.53 -2.32 0.05
N PHE A 9 71.49 -1.11 0.61
CA PHE A 9 71.62 0.12 -0.14
C PHE A 9 73.00 0.24 -0.82
N CYS A 10 74.09 0.02 -0.07
CA CYS A 10 75.45 0.06 -0.61
C CYS A 10 75.68 -0.94 -1.75
N LYS A 11 75.04 -2.12 -1.72
CA LYS A 11 75.11 -3.06 -2.85
C LYS A 11 74.36 -2.56 -4.08
N ARG A 12 73.15 -2.04 -3.88
CA ARG A 12 72.26 -1.58 -4.96
C ARG A 12 72.80 -0.35 -5.70
N ILE A 13 73.41 0.59 -4.97
CA ILE A 13 73.92 1.84 -5.58
C ILE A 13 75.15 1.61 -6.47
N VAL A 14 75.90 0.53 -6.24
CA VAL A 14 77.06 0.15 -7.08
C VAL A 14 76.62 -0.39 -8.43
N GLU A 15 75.46 -1.04 -8.50
CA GLU A 15 74.90 -1.66 -9.71
C GLU A 15 74.31 -0.64 -10.69
N ILE A 16 73.86 0.51 -10.20
CA ILE A 16 73.32 1.59 -11.05
C ILE A 16 74.48 2.24 -11.79
N GLN A 17 74.36 2.49 -13.09
CA GLN A 17 75.43 3.16 -13.86
C GLN A 17 75.22 4.67 -13.98
N ASP A 18 73.95 5.10 -14.04
CA ASP A 18 73.57 6.50 -14.21
C ASP A 18 73.80 7.31 -12.90
N PRO A 19 74.62 8.38 -12.94
CA PRO A 19 74.93 9.19 -11.77
C PRO A 19 73.72 9.95 -11.21
N GLU A 20 72.77 10.38 -12.02
CA GLU A 20 71.56 11.08 -11.54
C GLU A 20 70.60 10.09 -10.88
N LEU A 21 70.47 8.87 -11.41
CA LEU A 21 69.69 7.82 -10.73
C LEU A 21 70.34 7.36 -9.42
N LYS A 22 71.67 7.30 -9.33
CA LYS A 22 72.36 7.07 -8.04
C LYS A 22 72.01 8.14 -7.02
N LYS A 23 72.03 9.41 -7.44
CA LYS A 23 71.69 10.55 -6.59
C LYS A 23 70.24 10.49 -6.12
N ALA A 24 69.32 10.07 -6.98
CA ALA A 24 67.93 9.83 -6.60
C ALA A 24 67.82 8.74 -5.52
N GLU A 25 68.46 7.59 -5.69
CA GLU A 25 68.46 6.51 -4.68
C GLU A 25 69.08 6.94 -3.34
N VAL A 26 70.13 7.80 -3.36
CA VAL A 26 70.66 8.41 -2.14
C VAL A 26 69.59 9.25 -1.45
N PHE A 27 68.85 10.08 -2.21
CA PHE A 27 67.75 10.85 -1.63
C PHE A 27 66.65 9.96 -1.04
N VAL A 28 66.31 8.84 -1.68
CA VAL A 28 65.37 7.86 -1.12
C VAL A 28 65.86 7.30 0.20
N HIS A 29 67.13 6.88 0.27
CA HIS A 29 67.71 6.34 1.50
C HIS A 29 67.74 7.36 2.65
N LEU A 30 67.93 8.64 2.32
CA LEU A 30 67.91 9.75 3.27
C LEU A 30 66.49 10.24 3.63
N GLY A 31 65.43 9.63 3.08
CA GLY A 31 64.04 10.04 3.32
C GLY A 31 63.61 11.32 2.58
N ARG A 32 64.43 11.84 1.66
CA ARG A 32 64.17 13.06 0.87
C ARG A 32 63.37 12.73 -0.38
N MET A 33 62.13 12.27 -0.21
CA MET A 33 61.29 11.74 -1.29
C MET A 33 60.97 12.77 -2.37
N ALA A 34 60.73 14.04 -2.01
CA ALA A 34 60.44 15.10 -2.97
C ALA A 34 61.62 15.40 -3.92
N ASP A 35 62.84 15.38 -3.38
CA ASP A 35 64.06 15.60 -4.17
C ASP A 35 64.35 14.39 -5.06
N ALA A 36 64.17 13.17 -4.53
CA ALA A 36 64.28 11.93 -5.30
C ALA A 36 63.28 11.91 -6.47
N GLU A 37 62.02 12.26 -6.22
CA GLU A 37 60.98 12.29 -7.23
C GLU A 37 61.31 13.26 -8.37
N LYS A 38 61.81 14.46 -8.04
CA LYS A 38 62.21 15.44 -9.03
C LYS A 38 63.30 14.89 -9.95
N VAL A 39 64.33 14.26 -9.39
CA VAL A 39 65.41 13.66 -10.18
C VAL A 39 64.91 12.51 -11.06
N TYR A 40 64.02 11.65 -10.54
CA TYR A 40 63.41 10.58 -11.34
C TYR A 40 62.56 11.11 -12.50
N LEU A 41 61.82 12.21 -12.29
CA LEU A 41 61.02 12.84 -13.34
C LEU A 41 61.90 13.57 -14.37
N ASP A 42 62.97 14.24 -13.94
CA ASP A 42 63.92 14.92 -14.82
C ASP A 42 64.66 13.91 -15.74
N GLN A 43 64.79 12.66 -15.31
CA GLN A 43 65.35 11.55 -16.09
C GLN A 43 64.31 10.75 -16.90
N ASP A 44 63.06 11.22 -16.98
CA ASP A 44 61.93 10.52 -17.59
C ASP A 44 61.63 9.12 -17.00
N ARG A 45 62.21 8.79 -15.83
CA ARG A 45 62.04 7.51 -15.11
C ARG A 45 60.93 7.57 -14.07
N LYS A 46 59.73 7.88 -14.56
CA LYS A 46 58.52 7.98 -13.73
C LYS A 46 58.08 6.65 -13.11
N ASP A 47 58.45 5.53 -13.73
CA ASP A 47 58.28 4.17 -13.21
C ASP A 47 58.97 3.99 -11.84
N LEU A 48 60.20 4.49 -11.71
CA LEU A 48 60.96 4.44 -10.46
C LEU A 48 60.33 5.33 -9.38
N ALA A 49 59.89 6.54 -9.76
CA ALA A 49 59.15 7.44 -8.85
C ALA A 49 57.85 6.80 -8.32
N ILE A 50 57.09 6.12 -9.18
CA ILE A 50 55.89 5.36 -8.76
C ILE A 50 56.28 4.21 -7.81
N SER A 51 57.33 3.46 -8.13
CA SER A 51 57.77 2.32 -7.30
C SER A 51 58.22 2.74 -5.90
N MET A 52 58.90 3.88 -5.80
CA MET A 52 59.30 4.51 -4.54
C MET A 52 58.07 4.88 -3.72
N HIS A 53 57.11 5.61 -4.30
CA HIS A 53 55.89 6.04 -3.60
C HIS A 53 54.97 4.88 -3.20
N LYS A 54 55.03 3.75 -3.92
CA LYS A 54 54.36 2.51 -3.49
C LYS A 54 55.00 1.91 -2.23
N GLN A 55 56.33 1.95 -2.11
CA GLN A 55 57.05 1.43 -0.94
C GLN A 55 56.81 2.27 0.31
N THR A 56 56.53 3.57 0.15
CA THR A 56 56.23 4.50 1.25
C THR A 56 54.74 4.63 1.58
N GLU A 57 53.88 3.88 0.88
CA GLU A 57 52.41 3.94 0.98
C GLU A 57 51.78 5.33 0.66
N GLU A 58 52.48 6.18 -0.09
CA GLU A 58 51.98 7.49 -0.53
C GLU A 58 51.05 7.38 -1.74
N TRP A 59 49.94 6.65 -1.59
CA TRP A 59 49.04 6.28 -2.70
C TRP A 59 48.38 7.47 -3.42
N LEU A 60 48.15 8.60 -2.73
CA LEU A 60 47.67 9.84 -3.35
C LEU A 60 48.69 10.44 -4.33
N ARG A 61 50.00 10.27 -4.07
CA ARG A 61 51.05 10.71 -5.00
C ARG A 61 51.17 9.74 -6.17
N VAL A 62 51.12 8.44 -5.89
CA VAL A 62 51.07 7.37 -6.91
C VAL A 62 49.91 7.60 -7.90
N LEU A 63 48.72 7.96 -7.41
CA LEU A 63 47.55 8.23 -8.25
C LEU A 63 47.75 9.45 -9.17
N ARG A 64 48.34 10.52 -8.66
CA ARG A 64 48.66 11.73 -9.46
C ARG A 64 49.68 11.43 -10.54
N LEU A 65 50.73 10.68 -10.21
CA LEU A 65 51.77 10.29 -11.16
C LEU A 65 51.18 9.36 -12.23
N SER A 66 50.45 8.32 -11.85
CA SER A 66 49.84 7.38 -12.80
C SER A 66 48.81 8.05 -13.73
N SER A 67 48.06 9.05 -13.26
CA SER A 67 47.07 9.77 -14.09
C SER A 67 47.67 10.72 -15.13
N SER A 68 48.92 11.17 -14.93
CA SER A 68 49.59 12.11 -15.84
C SER A 68 50.28 11.44 -17.04
N ALA A 69 50.38 10.10 -17.08
CA ALA A 69 51.08 9.38 -18.14
C ALA A 69 50.10 8.76 -19.14
N GLN A 70 50.19 9.15 -20.42
CA GLN A 70 49.37 8.58 -21.50
C GLN A 70 49.92 7.21 -21.93
N GLY A 71 49.16 6.12 -21.71
CA GLY A 71 49.50 4.77 -22.17
C GLY A 71 48.66 3.66 -21.54
N ALA A 72 48.31 2.62 -22.31
CA ALA A 72 47.41 1.53 -21.89
C ALA A 72 47.95 0.64 -20.75
N THR A 73 49.27 0.58 -20.56
CA THR A 73 49.91 -0.10 -19.42
C THR A 73 49.68 0.62 -18.09
N ASN A 74 49.33 1.92 -18.11
CA ASN A 74 49.08 2.70 -16.90
C ASN A 74 47.69 2.47 -16.29
N ASP A 75 46.75 1.93 -17.04
CA ASP A 75 45.38 1.76 -16.55
C ASP A 75 45.32 0.78 -15.37
N LYS A 76 46.12 -0.29 -15.39
CA LYS A 76 46.22 -1.24 -14.26
C LYS A 76 46.87 -0.61 -13.01
N ALA A 77 47.94 0.16 -13.20
CA ALA A 77 48.59 0.85 -12.10
C ALA A 77 47.71 1.96 -11.51
N LYS A 78 46.91 2.62 -12.36
CA LYS A 78 45.94 3.64 -11.97
C LYS A 78 44.77 3.04 -11.20
N THR A 79 44.21 1.91 -11.64
CA THR A 79 43.14 1.22 -10.89
C THR A 79 43.64 0.73 -9.54
N GLU A 80 44.84 0.15 -9.47
CA GLU A 80 45.46 -0.25 -8.20
C GLU A 80 45.62 0.95 -7.24
N ALA A 81 46.13 2.08 -7.75
CA ALA A 81 46.27 3.30 -6.97
C ALA A 81 44.92 3.85 -6.48
N LEU A 82 43.90 3.86 -7.34
CA LEU A 82 42.54 4.28 -6.96
C LEU A 82 41.97 3.41 -5.84
N VAL A 83 42.11 2.09 -5.93
CA VAL A 83 41.62 1.16 -4.90
C VAL A 83 42.30 1.41 -3.56
N LYS A 84 43.63 1.58 -3.56
CA LYS A 84 44.37 1.85 -2.32
C LYS A 84 44.04 3.20 -1.69
N VAL A 85 43.84 4.22 -2.51
CA VAL A 85 43.33 5.52 -2.02
C VAL A 85 41.93 5.35 -1.45
N ALA A 86 41.04 4.64 -2.14
CA ALA A 86 39.68 4.39 -1.68
C ALA A 86 39.66 3.60 -0.35
N ASP A 87 40.49 2.55 -0.21
CA ASP A 87 40.66 1.79 1.03
C ASP A 87 41.11 2.70 2.18
N TYR A 88 42.07 3.60 1.93
CA TYR A 88 42.52 4.58 2.92
C TYR A 88 41.41 5.53 3.39
N HIS A 89 40.53 5.97 2.48
CA HIS A 89 39.37 6.79 2.82
C HIS A 89 38.29 5.97 3.56
N LYS A 90 38.08 4.72 3.16
CA LYS A 90 37.16 3.75 3.78
C LYS A 90 37.54 3.46 5.23
N ASP A 91 38.82 3.18 5.50
CA ASP A 91 39.33 2.93 6.85
C ASP A 91 39.14 4.13 7.79
N ARG A 92 39.00 5.33 7.22
CA ARG A 92 38.71 6.58 7.94
C ARG A 92 37.24 6.98 7.93
N GLN A 93 36.36 6.08 7.46
CA GLN A 93 34.91 6.30 7.36
C GLN A 93 34.53 7.49 6.48
N ARG A 94 35.40 7.89 5.54
CA ARG A 94 35.10 8.92 4.54
C ARG A 94 34.45 8.29 3.32
N TRP A 95 33.22 7.80 3.52
CA TRP A 95 32.52 6.96 2.54
C TRP A 95 32.25 7.65 1.20
N LYS A 96 32.01 8.97 1.18
CA LYS A 96 31.79 9.72 -0.07
C LYS A 96 33.05 9.71 -0.96
N GLU A 97 34.18 10.10 -0.38
CA GLU A 97 35.47 10.11 -1.07
C GLU A 97 35.87 8.70 -1.52
N ALA A 98 35.63 7.69 -0.68
CA ALA A 98 35.87 6.30 -1.03
C ALA A 98 35.00 5.84 -2.22
N ALA A 99 33.70 6.18 -2.22
CA ALA A 99 32.78 5.85 -3.30
C ALA A 99 33.22 6.47 -4.64
N ASP A 100 33.59 7.74 -4.66
CA ASP A 100 34.08 8.43 -5.87
C ASP A 100 35.30 7.70 -6.46
N HIS A 101 36.24 7.29 -5.61
CA HIS A 101 37.44 6.55 -6.05
C HIS A 101 37.14 5.11 -6.49
N TYR A 102 36.25 4.38 -5.81
CA TYR A 102 35.84 3.03 -6.23
C TYR A 102 35.04 3.04 -7.54
N ALA A 103 34.19 4.05 -7.75
CA ALA A 103 33.45 4.24 -9.00
C ALA A 103 34.42 4.44 -10.18
N LEU A 104 35.45 5.28 -10.01
CA LEU A 104 36.50 5.46 -11.01
C LEU A 104 37.32 4.19 -11.25
N ALA A 105 37.55 3.38 -10.21
CA ALA A 105 38.26 2.11 -10.31
C ALA A 105 37.41 0.98 -10.91
N LYS A 106 36.12 1.20 -11.16
CA LYS A 106 35.13 0.18 -11.57
C LYS A 106 35.05 -1.00 -10.59
N LYS A 107 35.25 -0.71 -9.30
CA LYS A 107 35.18 -1.67 -8.19
C LYS A 107 33.81 -1.63 -7.57
N LEU A 108 32.92 -2.46 -8.11
CA LEU A 108 31.48 -2.37 -7.87
C LEU A 108 31.06 -2.90 -6.49
N GLU A 109 31.69 -3.98 -6.01
CA GLU A 109 31.39 -4.58 -4.69
C GLU A 109 31.66 -3.59 -3.57
N GLU A 110 32.84 -2.99 -3.60
CA GLU A 110 33.30 -2.02 -2.61
C GLU A 110 32.52 -0.70 -2.71
N LEU A 111 32.09 -0.33 -3.93
CA LEU A 111 31.22 0.82 -4.16
C LEU A 111 29.83 0.64 -3.54
N VAL A 112 29.22 -0.54 -3.70
CA VAL A 112 27.94 -0.88 -3.07
C VAL A 112 28.04 -0.76 -1.55
N ALA A 113 29.12 -1.29 -0.96
CA ALA A 113 29.37 -1.14 0.48
C ALA A 113 29.45 0.33 0.92
N CYS A 114 30.09 1.19 0.13
CA CYS A 114 30.15 2.62 0.42
C CYS A 114 28.78 3.30 0.34
N TYR A 115 27.93 2.94 -0.64
CA TYR A 115 26.58 3.48 -0.75
C TYR A 115 25.67 3.08 0.41
N ILE A 116 25.80 1.86 0.93
CA ILE A 116 25.06 1.42 2.12
C ILE A 116 25.46 2.28 3.33
N HIS A 117 26.75 2.49 3.57
CA HIS A 117 27.21 3.31 4.70
C HIS A 117 26.84 4.80 4.57
N LEU A 118 26.50 5.25 3.37
CA LEU A 118 26.00 6.60 3.11
C LEU A 118 24.47 6.71 3.15
N ASP A 119 23.76 5.59 3.28
CA ASP A 119 22.31 5.48 3.04
C ASP A 119 21.89 6.06 1.67
N ASP A 120 22.78 6.02 0.67
CA ASP A 120 22.53 6.55 -0.67
C ASP A 120 21.91 5.50 -1.59
N PHE A 121 20.63 5.21 -1.33
CA PHE A 121 19.85 4.25 -2.12
C PHE A 121 19.57 4.74 -3.55
N CYS A 122 19.63 6.06 -3.80
CA CYS A 122 19.43 6.62 -5.14
C CYS A 122 20.60 6.28 -6.06
N SER A 123 21.83 6.47 -5.58
CA SER A 123 23.04 6.09 -6.32
C SER A 123 23.14 4.58 -6.49
N LEU A 124 22.71 3.80 -5.49
CA LEU A 124 22.63 2.35 -5.58
C LEU A 124 21.63 1.88 -6.66
N GLU A 125 20.47 2.52 -6.75
CA GLU A 125 19.47 2.21 -7.78
C GLU A 125 19.97 2.55 -9.19
N SER A 126 20.63 3.71 -9.35
CA SER A 126 21.29 4.10 -10.60
C SER A 126 22.34 3.07 -11.02
N LEU A 127 23.17 2.62 -10.06
CA LEU A 127 24.17 1.59 -10.29
C LEU A 127 23.50 0.27 -10.72
N ALA A 128 22.45 -0.16 -10.03
CA ALA A 128 21.71 -1.36 -10.38
C ALA A 128 21.18 -1.32 -11.82
N ARG A 129 20.64 -0.18 -12.27
CA ARG A 129 20.15 0.01 -13.65
C ARG A 129 21.27 -0.08 -14.70
N GLN A 130 22.50 0.28 -14.36
CA GLN A 130 23.64 0.23 -15.27
C GLN A 130 24.23 -1.18 -15.41
N LEU A 131 24.01 -2.07 -14.43
CA LEU A 131 24.47 -3.45 -14.51
C LEU A 131 23.71 -4.22 -15.59
N PRO A 132 24.33 -5.20 -16.28
CA PRO A 132 23.61 -6.09 -17.18
C PRO A 132 22.67 -7.04 -16.41
N ASP A 133 21.70 -7.61 -17.12
CA ASP A 133 20.79 -8.62 -16.55
C ASP A 133 21.58 -9.89 -16.17
N ASN A 134 21.14 -10.58 -15.11
CA ASN A 134 21.83 -11.72 -14.48
C ASN A 134 23.25 -11.44 -13.93
N HIS A 135 23.60 -10.18 -13.62
CA HIS A 135 24.86 -9.87 -12.96
C HIS A 135 24.85 -10.36 -11.49
N PRO A 136 25.92 -11.00 -10.97
CA PRO A 136 25.95 -11.55 -9.61
C PRO A 136 25.72 -10.50 -8.51
N LEU A 137 26.21 -9.28 -8.72
CA LEU A 137 25.96 -8.18 -7.77
C LEU A 137 24.52 -7.71 -7.70
N LEU A 138 23.72 -7.99 -8.73
CA LEU A 138 22.33 -7.54 -8.75
C LEU A 138 21.48 -8.29 -7.72
N GLU A 139 21.81 -9.54 -7.42
CA GLU A 139 21.22 -10.33 -6.33
C GLU A 139 21.56 -9.72 -4.96
N ASN A 140 22.85 -9.43 -4.70
CA ASN A 140 23.27 -8.78 -3.47
C ASN A 140 22.59 -7.42 -3.27
N ILE A 141 22.48 -6.61 -4.34
CA ILE A 141 21.78 -5.33 -4.30
C ILE A 141 20.27 -5.52 -4.02
N ALA A 142 19.66 -6.56 -4.57
CA ALA A 142 18.26 -6.87 -4.32
C ALA A 142 18.00 -7.22 -2.84
N GLU A 143 18.85 -8.05 -2.23
CA GLU A 143 18.78 -8.39 -0.81
C GLU A 143 18.96 -7.16 0.10
N LEU A 144 19.86 -6.25 -0.29
CA LEU A 144 20.06 -4.98 0.41
C LEU A 144 18.82 -4.09 0.34
N PHE A 145 18.20 -3.96 -0.84
CA PHE A 145 16.93 -3.24 -0.97
C PHE A 145 15.82 -3.90 -0.14
N ALA A 146 15.73 -5.24 -0.14
CA ALA A 146 14.74 -5.98 0.62
C ALA A 146 14.89 -5.75 2.14
N SER A 147 16.11 -5.89 2.66
CA SER A 147 16.42 -5.64 4.09
C SER A 147 16.22 -4.19 4.51
N SER A 148 16.35 -3.24 3.58
CA SER A 148 16.09 -1.81 3.79
C SER A 148 14.60 -1.43 3.63
N GLY A 149 13.73 -2.38 3.29
CA GLY A 149 12.29 -2.14 3.10
C GLY A 149 11.90 -1.56 1.73
N LEU A 150 12.85 -1.45 0.80
CA LEU A 150 12.66 -0.91 -0.55
C LEU A 150 12.16 -2.00 -1.51
N CYS A 151 10.88 -2.37 -1.34
CA CYS A 151 10.27 -3.49 -2.05
C CYS A 151 10.30 -3.34 -3.58
N GLU A 152 10.10 -2.12 -4.11
CA GLU A 152 9.97 -1.95 -5.55
C GLU A 152 11.28 -2.20 -6.29
N GLN A 153 12.35 -1.64 -5.74
CA GLN A 153 13.73 -1.75 -6.23
C GLN A 153 14.23 -3.18 -6.07
N ALA A 154 13.99 -3.81 -4.92
CA ALA A 154 14.35 -5.20 -4.68
C ALA A 154 13.71 -6.15 -5.72
N VAL A 155 12.40 -6.01 -5.94
CA VAL A 155 11.67 -6.81 -6.93
C VAL A 155 12.21 -6.58 -8.33
N GLN A 156 12.50 -5.34 -8.72
CA GLN A 156 13.06 -5.05 -10.04
C GLN A 156 14.43 -5.74 -10.24
N CYS A 157 15.30 -5.71 -9.23
CA CYS A 157 16.59 -6.40 -9.28
C CYS A 157 16.42 -7.92 -9.36
N PHE A 158 15.58 -8.54 -8.52
CA PHE A 158 15.33 -9.98 -8.57
C PHE A 158 14.74 -10.45 -9.90
N LEU A 159 13.83 -9.69 -10.50
CA LEU A 159 13.26 -10.03 -11.81
C LEU A 159 14.29 -10.00 -12.93
N ARG A 160 15.23 -9.06 -12.88
CA ARG A 160 16.34 -8.97 -13.83
C ARG A 160 17.41 -10.05 -13.63
N CYS A 161 17.42 -10.71 -12.47
CA CYS A 161 18.17 -11.95 -12.23
C CYS A 161 17.38 -13.21 -12.61
N GLY A 162 16.15 -13.09 -13.12
CA GLY A 162 15.26 -14.23 -13.38
C GLY A 162 14.74 -14.93 -12.11
N GLN A 163 14.97 -14.37 -10.93
CA GLN A 163 14.59 -14.94 -9.63
C GLN A 163 13.19 -14.50 -9.21
N VAL A 164 12.17 -14.94 -9.93
CA VAL A 164 10.77 -14.53 -9.68
C VAL A 164 10.26 -14.99 -8.30
N ALA A 165 10.71 -16.15 -7.81
CA ALA A 165 10.35 -16.65 -6.49
C ALA A 165 10.84 -15.72 -5.36
N ASN A 166 12.09 -15.26 -5.42
CA ASN A 166 12.66 -14.32 -4.45
C ASN A 166 11.97 -12.94 -4.51
N ALA A 167 11.63 -12.49 -5.71
CA ALA A 167 10.83 -11.27 -5.90
C ALA A 167 9.45 -11.38 -5.24
N LEU A 168 8.76 -12.51 -5.41
CA LEU A 168 7.47 -12.76 -4.76
C LEU A 168 7.62 -12.80 -3.23
N GLN A 169 8.62 -13.53 -2.73
CA GLN A 169 8.88 -13.64 -1.31
C GLN A 169 9.18 -12.28 -0.66
N THR A 170 9.93 -11.42 -1.34
CA THR A 170 10.21 -10.06 -0.88
C THR A 170 8.92 -9.23 -0.77
N CYS A 171 8.02 -9.34 -1.75
CA CYS A 171 6.71 -8.68 -1.68
C CYS A 171 5.90 -9.15 -0.47
N ILE A 172 5.91 -10.45 -0.18
CA ILE A 172 5.21 -11.03 0.96
C ILE A 172 5.83 -10.53 2.28
N GLN A 173 7.15 -10.60 2.41
CA GLN A 173 7.87 -10.16 3.61
C GLN A 173 7.66 -8.67 3.92
N LEU A 174 7.64 -7.82 2.89
CA LEU A 174 7.44 -6.38 3.03
C LEU A 174 5.96 -5.96 3.00
N ASN A 175 5.03 -6.92 3.06
CA ASN A 175 3.59 -6.69 3.01
C ASN A 175 3.10 -5.87 1.79
N ASN A 176 3.80 -5.98 0.66
CA ASN A 176 3.44 -5.33 -0.60
C ASN A 176 2.66 -6.30 -1.51
N TRP A 177 1.41 -6.57 -1.12
CA TRP A 177 0.59 -7.61 -1.73
C TRP A 177 0.03 -7.22 -3.10
N ASP A 178 -0.16 -5.94 -3.39
CA ASP A 178 -0.57 -5.42 -4.70
C ASP A 178 0.44 -5.88 -5.76
N LYS A 179 1.73 -5.71 -5.44
CA LYS A 179 2.83 -6.13 -6.31
C LYS A 179 2.94 -7.66 -6.35
N ALA A 180 2.79 -8.35 -5.23
CA ALA A 180 2.78 -9.82 -5.18
C ALA A 180 1.71 -10.44 -6.10
N VAL A 181 0.49 -9.93 -6.06
CA VAL A 181 -0.63 -10.41 -6.90
C VAL A 181 -0.37 -10.08 -8.36
N SER A 182 0.12 -8.87 -8.67
CA SER A 182 0.47 -8.52 -10.05
C SER A 182 1.56 -9.44 -10.61
N LEU A 183 2.57 -9.76 -9.80
CA LEU A 183 3.71 -10.57 -10.18
C LEU A 183 3.34 -12.04 -10.40
N SER A 184 2.47 -12.58 -9.55
CA SER A 184 1.96 -13.94 -9.72
C SER A 184 1.10 -14.06 -10.98
N ARG A 185 0.28 -13.05 -11.31
CA ARG A 185 -0.49 -13.03 -12.57
C ARG A 185 0.40 -12.98 -13.80
N THR A 186 1.47 -12.17 -13.79
CA THR A 186 2.36 -12.04 -14.96
C THR A 186 3.24 -13.25 -15.19
N HIS A 187 3.63 -13.97 -14.13
CA HIS A 187 4.58 -15.09 -14.22
C HIS A 187 3.96 -16.46 -13.91
N SER A 188 2.63 -16.56 -13.79
CA SER A 188 1.90 -17.80 -13.49
C SER A 188 2.51 -18.60 -12.31
N LEU A 189 2.90 -17.90 -11.26
CA LEU A 189 3.49 -18.51 -10.06
C LEU A 189 2.41 -19.13 -9.17
N GLU A 190 2.83 -19.89 -8.14
CA GLU A 190 1.95 -20.45 -7.10
C GLU A 190 0.84 -19.46 -6.71
N ASP A 191 -0.32 -20.04 -6.41
CA ASP A 191 -1.55 -19.31 -6.17
C ASP A 191 -1.37 -18.41 -4.93
N VAL A 192 -0.95 -17.15 -5.15
CA VAL A 192 -0.72 -16.13 -4.10
C VAL A 192 -1.95 -16.00 -3.20
N ASN A 193 -3.11 -16.35 -3.74
CA ASN A 193 -4.36 -16.50 -3.04
C ASN A 193 -4.29 -17.46 -1.86
N VAL A 194 -3.62 -18.60 -2.01
CA VAL A 194 -3.43 -19.62 -0.97
C VAL A 194 -2.44 -19.14 0.10
N LEU A 195 -1.33 -18.53 -0.31
CA LEU A 195 -0.34 -17.97 0.63
C LEU A 195 -0.95 -16.86 1.48
N MET A 196 -1.72 -15.98 0.85
CA MET A 196 -2.47 -14.93 1.53
C MET A 196 -3.54 -15.50 2.46
N GLY A 197 -4.24 -16.56 2.05
CA GLY A 197 -5.20 -17.27 2.90
C GLY A 197 -4.56 -17.78 4.20
N LYS A 198 -3.42 -18.47 4.11
CA LYS A 198 -2.67 -18.94 5.29
C LYS A 198 -2.23 -17.80 6.20
N TYR A 199 -1.70 -16.72 5.63
CA TYR A 199 -1.26 -15.56 6.40
C TYR A 199 -2.44 -14.85 7.10
N VAL A 200 -3.60 -14.79 6.44
CA VAL A 200 -4.82 -14.23 7.04
C VAL A 200 -5.38 -15.13 8.14
N GLU A 201 -5.30 -16.45 8.00
CA GLU A 201 -5.71 -17.39 9.04
C GLU A 201 -4.90 -17.18 10.32
N GLU A 202 -3.58 -16.98 10.22
CA GLU A 202 -2.71 -16.62 11.35
C GLU A 202 -3.09 -15.25 11.97
N LEU A 203 -3.55 -14.30 11.16
CA LEU A 203 -4.03 -12.99 11.61
C LEU A 203 -5.47 -13.01 12.17
N SER A 204 -6.22 -14.10 12.02
CA SER A 204 -7.67 -14.11 12.29
C SER A 204 -8.06 -14.28 13.77
N GLU A 205 -7.08 -14.38 14.68
CA GLU A 205 -7.30 -14.67 16.11
C GLU A 205 -7.99 -13.56 16.91
N SER A 206 -7.94 -12.29 16.46
CA SER A 206 -8.55 -11.16 17.17
C SER A 206 -9.24 -10.18 16.21
N ASN A 207 -10.22 -9.42 16.73
CA ASN A 207 -10.93 -8.40 15.94
C ASN A 207 -9.99 -7.34 15.34
N GLU A 208 -8.93 -6.95 16.05
CA GLU A 208 -7.96 -5.95 15.56
C GLU A 208 -7.10 -6.51 14.43
N ARG A 209 -6.61 -7.75 14.58
CA ARG A 209 -5.83 -8.42 13.54
C ARG A 209 -6.69 -8.82 12.33
N SER A 210 -7.99 -9.07 12.54
CA SER A 210 -8.96 -9.25 11.45
C SER A 210 -9.12 -7.98 10.60
N LEU A 211 -9.08 -6.79 11.20
CA LEU A 211 -9.06 -5.54 10.42
C LEU A 211 -7.75 -5.35 9.64
N ALA A 212 -6.62 -5.81 10.16
CA ALA A 212 -5.37 -5.85 9.41
C ALA A 212 -5.47 -6.78 8.19
N ALA A 213 -6.10 -7.96 8.34
CA ALA A 213 -6.41 -8.85 7.23
C ALA A 213 -7.36 -8.22 6.19
N VAL A 214 -8.32 -7.38 6.61
CA VAL A 214 -9.19 -6.64 5.69
C VAL A 214 -8.40 -5.62 4.88
N GLN A 215 -7.48 -4.88 5.51
CA GLN A 215 -6.60 -3.94 4.81
C GLN A 215 -5.71 -4.66 3.78
N LEU A 216 -5.21 -5.83 4.16
CA LEU A 216 -4.43 -6.70 3.30
C LEU A 216 -5.22 -7.12 2.04
N TYR A 217 -6.44 -7.63 2.21
CA TYR A 217 -7.28 -8.03 1.08
C TYR A 217 -7.70 -6.85 0.21
N ARG A 218 -7.98 -5.69 0.81
CA ARG A 218 -8.30 -4.46 0.07
C ARG A 218 -7.15 -4.04 -0.84
N ARG A 219 -5.92 -4.03 -0.31
CA ARG A 219 -4.67 -3.77 -1.05
C ARG A 219 -4.50 -4.75 -2.22
N ALA A 220 -4.64 -6.04 -1.94
CA ALA A 220 -4.62 -7.10 -2.95
C ALA A 220 -5.79 -7.07 -3.97
N ARG A 221 -6.69 -6.08 -3.91
CA ARG A 221 -7.90 -5.94 -4.75
C ARG A 221 -8.87 -7.11 -4.63
N LYS A 222 -8.85 -7.80 -3.48
CA LYS A 222 -9.74 -8.88 -3.10
C LYS A 222 -10.83 -8.37 -2.17
N TYR A 223 -11.61 -7.44 -2.66
CA TYR A 223 -12.56 -6.70 -1.84
C TYR A 223 -13.64 -7.60 -1.22
N LEU A 224 -14.10 -8.64 -1.92
CA LEU A 224 -15.10 -9.58 -1.40
C LEU A 224 -14.58 -10.41 -0.22
N ASP A 225 -13.31 -10.84 -0.24
CA ASP A 225 -12.69 -11.56 0.88
C ASP A 225 -12.61 -10.67 2.13
N GLY A 226 -12.20 -9.40 1.93
CA GLY A 226 -12.22 -8.39 3.00
C GLY A 226 -13.65 -8.13 3.51
N ALA A 227 -14.62 -7.99 2.62
CA ALA A 227 -16.02 -7.78 3.00
C ALA A 227 -16.58 -8.96 3.81
N ARG A 228 -16.22 -10.20 3.45
CA ARG A 228 -16.62 -11.42 4.17
C ARG A 228 -16.14 -11.41 5.62
N ILE A 229 -14.89 -11.01 5.86
CA ILE A 229 -14.35 -10.87 7.22
C ILE A 229 -15.14 -9.82 8.00
N VAL A 230 -15.30 -8.62 7.46
CA VAL A 230 -16.02 -7.53 8.15
C VAL A 230 -17.47 -7.90 8.41
N TYR A 231 -18.14 -8.55 7.45
CA TYR A 231 -19.53 -8.97 7.59
C TYR A 231 -19.68 -10.05 8.68
N ARG A 232 -18.77 -11.04 8.72
CA ARG A 232 -18.74 -12.05 9.79
C ARG A 232 -18.53 -11.41 11.16
N MET A 233 -17.58 -10.47 11.27
CA MET A 233 -17.37 -9.71 12.50
C MET A 233 -18.63 -8.95 12.92
N ALA A 234 -19.34 -8.33 11.98
CA ALA A 234 -20.59 -7.62 12.25
C ALA A 234 -21.67 -8.56 12.80
N GLU A 235 -21.82 -9.76 12.22
CA GLU A 235 -22.77 -10.78 12.69
C GLU A 235 -22.42 -11.30 14.09
N ASP A 236 -21.15 -11.51 14.40
CA ASP A 236 -20.73 -11.99 15.71
C ASP A 236 -20.88 -10.92 16.80
N GLU A 237 -20.58 -9.66 16.47
CA GLU A 237 -20.83 -8.52 17.38
C GLU A 237 -22.33 -8.26 17.55
N ARG A 238 -23.14 -8.54 16.52
CA ARG A 238 -24.61 -8.46 16.59
C ARG A 238 -25.16 -9.49 17.58
N LYS A 239 -24.68 -10.74 17.55
CA LYS A 239 -25.05 -11.79 18.53
C LYS A 239 -24.70 -11.38 19.97
N LYS A 240 -23.61 -10.62 20.15
CA LYS A 240 -23.18 -10.06 21.44
C LYS A 240 -23.95 -8.80 21.87
N ALA A 241 -24.94 -8.36 21.09
CA ALA A 241 -25.71 -7.13 21.33
C ALA A 241 -24.84 -5.87 21.45
N ALA A 242 -23.83 -5.75 20.57
CA ALA A 242 -22.95 -4.58 20.53
C ALA A 242 -23.74 -3.27 20.25
N PRO A 243 -23.18 -2.09 20.61
CA PRO A 243 -23.84 -0.81 20.36
C PRO A 243 -24.21 -0.59 18.89
N CYS A 244 -25.39 -0.02 18.62
CA CYS A 244 -25.91 0.18 17.26
C CYS A 244 -24.95 0.97 16.36
N LEU A 245 -24.23 1.95 16.91
CA LEU A 245 -23.23 2.72 16.16
C LEU A 245 -22.07 1.84 15.65
N ARG A 246 -21.61 0.89 16.46
CA ARG A 246 -20.53 -0.04 16.09
C ARG A 246 -21.00 -0.98 14.98
N LEU A 247 -22.20 -1.53 15.10
CA LEU A 247 -22.81 -2.38 14.07
C LEU A 247 -23.00 -1.61 12.76
N LYS A 248 -23.57 -0.40 12.82
CA LYS A 248 -23.70 0.50 11.66
C LYS A 248 -22.35 0.68 10.95
N LYS A 249 -21.28 1.00 11.69
CA LYS A 249 -19.93 1.20 11.13
C LYS A 249 -19.38 -0.06 10.44
N MET A 250 -19.56 -1.24 11.03
CA MET A 250 -19.07 -2.49 10.44
C MET A 250 -19.81 -2.83 9.15
N TYR A 251 -21.15 -2.75 9.13
CA TYR A 251 -21.90 -3.01 7.91
C TYR A 251 -21.62 -1.98 6.81
N ILE A 252 -21.38 -0.70 7.17
CA ILE A 252 -20.93 0.30 6.19
C ILE A 252 -19.57 -0.07 5.63
N LEU A 253 -18.62 -0.48 6.47
CA LEU A 253 -17.29 -0.88 6.01
C LEU A 253 -17.35 -2.06 5.04
N ALA A 254 -18.16 -3.09 5.34
CA ALA A 254 -18.40 -4.20 4.42
C ALA A 254 -19.04 -3.72 3.11
N ALA A 255 -20.04 -2.85 3.18
CA ALA A 255 -20.72 -2.31 2.01
C ALA A 255 -19.79 -1.44 1.14
N LEU A 256 -18.91 -0.63 1.74
CA LEU A 256 -17.92 0.17 1.00
C LEU A 256 -16.90 -0.70 0.27
N LEU A 257 -16.47 -1.81 0.86
CA LEU A 257 -15.61 -2.79 0.16
C LEU A 257 -16.34 -3.40 -1.05
N ILE A 258 -17.64 -3.67 -0.93
CA ILE A 258 -18.47 -4.15 -2.04
C ILE A 258 -18.60 -3.07 -3.15
N GLU A 259 -18.72 -1.79 -2.79
CA GLU A 259 -18.69 -0.71 -3.80
C GLU A 259 -17.32 -0.62 -4.50
N GLU A 260 -16.21 -0.80 -3.76
CA GLU A 260 -14.87 -0.85 -4.36
C GLU A 260 -14.71 -2.05 -5.31
N TYR A 261 -15.32 -3.20 -4.99
CA TYR A 261 -15.41 -4.35 -5.89
C TYR A 261 -16.12 -4.00 -7.20
N HIS A 262 -17.33 -3.45 -7.12
CA HIS A 262 -18.10 -3.08 -8.31
C HIS A 262 -17.38 -2.03 -9.15
N GLN A 263 -16.76 -1.04 -8.51
CA GLN A 263 -15.97 -0.02 -9.21
C GLN A 263 -14.75 -0.62 -9.91
N TYR A 264 -14.00 -1.50 -9.22
CA TYR A 264 -12.84 -2.16 -9.80
C TYR A 264 -13.19 -3.04 -11.00
N ASN A 265 -14.27 -3.82 -10.92
CA ASN A 265 -14.72 -4.64 -12.05
C ASN A 265 -15.15 -3.75 -13.21
N LYS A 266 -15.90 -2.68 -12.95
CA LYS A 266 -16.29 -1.71 -13.98
C LYS A 266 -15.08 -1.08 -14.67
N GLU A 267 -14.06 -0.67 -13.93
CA GLU A 267 -12.82 -0.08 -14.48
C GLU A 267 -12.00 -1.10 -15.28
N ARG A 268 -11.96 -2.36 -14.83
CA ARG A 268 -11.27 -3.44 -15.53
C ARG A 268 -11.93 -3.70 -16.89
N LEU A 269 -13.25 -3.87 -16.90
CA LEU A 269 -14.03 -4.10 -18.12
C LEU A 269 -13.96 -2.91 -19.09
N ALA A 270 -13.95 -1.67 -18.56
CA ALA A 270 -13.79 -0.47 -19.37
C ALA A 270 -12.41 -0.39 -20.07
N LYS A 271 -11.35 -0.89 -19.43
CA LYS A 271 -9.99 -0.95 -20.03
C LYS A 271 -9.88 -2.04 -21.10
N GLU A 272 -10.52 -3.18 -20.89
CA GLU A 272 -10.53 -4.29 -21.85
C GLU A 272 -11.31 -3.91 -23.13
N HIS A 273 -12.33 -3.09 -22.98
CA HIS A 273 -13.25 -2.74 -24.07
C HIS A 273 -13.17 -1.28 -24.52
N GLY A 274 -12.02 -0.61 -24.67
CA GLY A 274 -11.82 0.81 -25.08
C GLY A 274 -12.99 1.74 -25.54
N ASP A 275 -12.91 3.02 -25.20
CA ASP A 275 -13.98 4.06 -25.22
C ASP A 275 -14.87 4.17 -26.50
N GLU A 276 -16.08 3.58 -26.51
CA GLU A 276 -17.21 3.96 -27.39
C GLU A 276 -18.59 3.63 -26.77
N ASN A 277 -19.56 4.53 -26.94
CA ASN A 277 -20.91 4.57 -26.34
C ASN A 277 -21.82 3.35 -26.61
N SER A 278 -21.44 2.40 -27.46
CA SER A 278 -22.19 1.15 -27.72
C SER A 278 -21.95 0.07 -26.65
N LYS A 279 -21.09 0.33 -25.65
CA LYS A 279 -20.53 -0.68 -24.74
C LYS A 279 -21.15 -0.71 -23.34
N THR A 280 -21.98 0.26 -22.96
CA THR A 280 -22.61 0.26 -21.62
C THR A 280 -23.46 -0.99 -21.41
N ASN A 281 -24.19 -1.44 -22.43
CA ASN A 281 -25.01 -2.64 -22.37
C ASN A 281 -24.17 -3.93 -22.35
N ALA A 282 -23.01 -3.95 -23.04
CA ALA A 282 -22.09 -5.09 -23.01
C ALA A 282 -21.42 -5.23 -21.63
N VAL A 283 -20.90 -4.12 -21.08
CA VAL A 283 -20.34 -4.07 -19.72
C VAL A 283 -21.40 -4.41 -18.67
N LEU A 284 -22.65 -3.95 -18.85
CA LEU A 284 -23.76 -4.31 -17.95
C LEU A 284 -24.07 -5.81 -18.01
N ASN A 285 -24.12 -6.42 -19.20
CA ASN A 285 -24.38 -7.84 -19.33
C ASN A 285 -23.23 -8.69 -18.76
N GLU A 286 -21.98 -8.29 -18.97
CA GLU A 286 -20.82 -9.00 -18.43
C GLU A 286 -20.72 -8.87 -16.89
N LEU A 287 -21.11 -7.71 -16.33
CA LEU A 287 -21.28 -7.56 -14.87
C LEU A 287 -22.37 -8.48 -14.31
N LEU A 288 -23.45 -8.70 -15.05
CA LEU A 288 -24.51 -9.64 -14.65
C LEU A 288 -24.05 -11.10 -14.72
N GLU A 289 -23.24 -11.47 -15.72
CA GLU A 289 -22.64 -12.80 -15.84
C GLU A 289 -21.59 -13.06 -14.75
N GLU A 290 -20.81 -12.05 -14.36
CA GLU A 290 -19.90 -12.16 -13.21
C GLU A 290 -20.66 -12.31 -11.88
N ASP A 291 -21.80 -11.61 -11.73
CA ASP A 291 -22.67 -11.78 -10.57
C ASP A 291 -23.29 -13.20 -10.51
N GLU A 292 -23.48 -13.89 -11.65
CA GLU A 292 -23.89 -15.30 -11.69
C GLU A 292 -22.80 -16.27 -11.21
N ASN A 293 -21.52 -15.90 -11.34
CA ASN A 293 -20.38 -16.68 -10.86
C ASN A 293 -20.09 -16.49 -9.35
N LEU A 294 -20.81 -15.58 -8.68
CA LEU A 294 -20.67 -15.38 -7.24
C LEU A 294 -21.21 -16.58 -6.46
N SER A 295 -20.54 -16.89 -5.34
CA SER A 295 -21.11 -17.81 -4.36
C SER A 295 -22.46 -17.28 -3.84
N ILE A 296 -23.38 -18.19 -3.52
CA ILE A 296 -24.68 -17.87 -2.90
C ILE A 296 -24.48 -17.03 -1.63
N GLU A 297 -23.38 -17.26 -0.90
CA GLU A 297 -23.04 -16.48 0.30
C GLU A 297 -22.66 -15.04 -0.04
N ASP A 298 -21.90 -14.84 -1.12
CA ASP A 298 -21.43 -13.52 -1.55
C ASP A 298 -22.58 -12.68 -2.09
N ALA A 299 -23.44 -13.28 -2.93
CA ALA A 299 -24.65 -12.62 -3.41
C ALA A 299 -25.56 -12.16 -2.25
N ARG A 300 -25.73 -13.01 -1.22
CA ARG A 300 -26.48 -12.65 -0.01
C ARG A 300 -25.82 -11.53 0.78
N MET A 301 -24.50 -11.55 0.92
CA MET A 301 -23.75 -10.51 1.63
C MET A 301 -23.90 -9.16 0.91
N ILE A 302 -23.71 -9.14 -0.42
CA ILE A 302 -23.86 -7.96 -1.26
C ILE A 302 -25.25 -7.33 -1.09
N GLU A 303 -26.30 -8.16 -1.12
CA GLU A 303 -27.68 -7.70 -0.94
C GLU A 303 -27.94 -7.16 0.48
N LYS A 304 -27.36 -7.79 1.51
CA LYS A 304 -27.65 -7.50 2.92
C LYS A 304 -26.83 -6.38 3.51
N ALA A 305 -25.60 -6.12 3.06
CA ALA A 305 -24.68 -5.19 3.70
C ALA A 305 -25.27 -3.77 3.86
N TRP A 306 -25.75 -3.18 2.77
CA TRP A 306 -26.41 -1.86 2.83
C TRP A 306 -27.74 -1.90 3.59
N LYS A 307 -28.52 -2.98 3.48
CA LYS A 307 -29.80 -3.12 4.20
C LYS A 307 -29.59 -3.19 5.71
N ALA A 308 -28.56 -3.89 6.16
CA ALA A 308 -28.16 -3.99 7.56
C ALA A 308 -27.69 -2.63 8.09
N ALA A 309 -26.80 -1.95 7.37
CA ALA A 309 -26.36 -0.59 7.71
C ALA A 309 -27.54 0.38 7.84
N GLN A 310 -28.48 0.34 6.89
CA GLN A 310 -29.70 1.14 6.92
C GLN A 310 -30.57 0.81 8.14
N ALA A 311 -30.78 -0.46 8.49
CA ALA A 311 -31.63 -0.84 9.60
C ALA A 311 -31.11 -0.28 10.94
N TYR A 312 -29.81 -0.41 11.23
CA TYR A 312 -29.21 0.18 12.43
C TYR A 312 -29.23 1.70 12.40
N HIS A 313 -29.06 2.31 11.22
CA HIS A 313 -29.19 3.75 11.08
C HIS A 313 -30.61 4.24 11.43
N PHE A 314 -31.65 3.61 10.89
CA PHE A 314 -33.03 3.96 11.20
C PHE A 314 -33.40 3.63 12.66
N LEU A 315 -32.85 2.58 13.24
CA LEU A 315 -33.00 2.30 14.67
C LEU A 315 -32.41 3.44 15.53
N MET A 316 -31.21 3.91 15.19
CA MET A 316 -30.58 5.03 15.89
C MET A 316 -31.37 6.34 15.70
N LEU A 317 -31.89 6.60 14.50
CA LEU A 317 -32.76 7.75 14.24
C LEU A 317 -34.04 7.67 15.08
N ALA A 318 -34.68 6.50 15.13
CA ALA A 318 -35.87 6.26 15.94
C ALA A 318 -35.59 6.46 17.43
N GLN A 319 -34.47 5.94 17.95
CA GLN A 319 -34.03 6.17 19.33
C GLN A 319 -33.88 7.66 19.61
N ARG A 320 -33.15 8.39 18.75
CA ARG A 320 -32.94 9.83 18.91
C ARG A 320 -34.25 10.62 18.94
N GLN A 321 -35.13 10.36 17.98
CA GLN A 321 -36.43 11.04 17.89
C GLN A 321 -37.35 10.70 19.07
N LEU A 322 -37.30 9.46 19.57
CA LEU A 322 -38.03 9.06 20.78
C LEU A 322 -37.51 9.79 22.03
N PHE A 323 -36.20 9.95 22.17
CA PHE A 323 -35.59 10.70 23.29
C PHE A 323 -35.87 12.21 23.18
N GLU A 324 -35.79 12.79 21.99
CA GLU A 324 -36.17 14.19 21.74
C GLU A 324 -37.66 14.42 22.06
N ALA A 325 -38.55 13.47 21.72
CA ALA A 325 -39.98 13.49 22.07
C ALA A 325 -40.30 13.21 23.54
N LEU A 326 -39.38 12.60 24.30
CA LEU A 326 -39.51 12.49 25.76
C LEU A 326 -39.14 13.82 26.46
N SER A 327 -38.23 14.60 25.86
CA SER A 327 -37.83 15.92 26.37
C SER A 327 -38.78 17.05 25.96
N SER A 328 -39.39 16.94 24.77
CA SER A 328 -40.45 17.82 24.28
C SER A 328 -41.73 17.00 24.23
N CYS A 329 -42.66 17.25 25.16
CA CYS A 329 -43.83 16.43 25.48
C CYS A 329 -44.86 16.18 24.32
N ALA A 330 -44.49 16.20 23.04
CA ALA A 330 -45.44 16.29 21.92
C ALA A 330 -45.12 15.55 20.59
N CYS A 331 -43.99 14.86 20.36
CA CYS A 331 -43.76 14.22 19.05
C CYS A 331 -43.95 12.69 19.08
N ARG A 332 -45.20 12.24 18.88
CA ARG A 332 -45.63 10.81 18.83
C ARG A 332 -45.20 10.07 17.56
N GLN A 333 -43.91 10.09 17.19
CA GLN A 333 -43.40 9.57 15.90
C GLN A 333 -43.17 8.04 15.89
N PHE A 334 -44.19 7.26 16.28
CA PHE A 334 -44.13 5.79 16.40
C PHE A 334 -43.99 5.05 15.06
N SER A 335 -44.26 5.73 13.93
CA SER A 335 -44.14 5.21 12.57
C SER A 335 -42.70 4.86 12.19
N ILE A 336 -41.74 5.72 12.54
CA ILE A 336 -40.30 5.52 12.24
C ILE A 336 -39.73 4.37 13.08
N CYS A 337 -40.14 4.27 14.35
CA CYS A 337 -39.76 3.18 15.24
C CYS A 337 -40.28 1.83 14.73
N SER A 338 -41.54 1.76 14.28
CA SER A 338 -42.13 0.54 13.71
C SER A 338 -41.36 0.02 12.50
N ARG A 339 -40.92 0.92 11.61
CA ARG A 339 -40.14 0.55 10.43
C ARG A 339 -38.74 0.02 10.76
N ALA A 340 -38.09 0.59 11.78
CA ALA A 340 -36.81 0.08 12.26
C ALA A 340 -36.96 -1.38 12.74
N PHE A 341 -37.99 -1.67 13.54
CA PHE A 341 -38.30 -3.03 13.98
C PHE A 341 -38.62 -3.97 12.80
N MET A 342 -39.46 -3.55 11.85
CA MET A 342 -39.76 -4.37 10.65
C MET A 342 -38.49 -4.72 9.86
N ARG A 343 -37.56 -3.76 9.69
CA ARG A 343 -36.28 -4.02 9.00
C ARG A 343 -35.36 -4.93 9.82
N LEU A 344 -35.27 -4.75 11.13
CA LEU A 344 -34.49 -5.65 12.01
C LEU A 344 -35.04 -7.08 11.96
N GLU A 345 -36.36 -7.25 11.99
CA GLU A 345 -37.01 -8.56 11.82
C GLU A 345 -36.71 -9.21 10.46
N SER A 346 -36.59 -8.40 9.40
CA SER A 346 -36.26 -8.90 8.06
C SER A 346 -34.78 -9.32 7.89
N LEU A 347 -33.90 -8.81 8.75
CA LEU A 347 -32.47 -9.16 8.76
C LEU A 347 -32.21 -10.45 9.54
N THR A 348 -33.05 -10.75 10.52
CA THR A 348 -32.98 -11.94 11.35
C THR A 348 -33.64 -13.15 10.67
N ASP A 349 -33.06 -14.34 10.83
CA ASP A 349 -33.72 -15.57 10.35
C ASP A 349 -35.12 -15.72 10.96
N PRO A 350 -36.11 -16.23 10.19
CA PRO A 350 -37.50 -16.31 10.64
C PRO A 350 -37.70 -17.05 11.96
N GLN A 351 -36.83 -18.01 12.27
CA GLN A 351 -36.90 -18.82 13.49
C GLN A 351 -35.99 -18.32 14.62
N SER A 352 -35.19 -17.26 14.39
CA SER A 352 -34.20 -16.81 15.37
C SER A 352 -34.86 -16.23 16.63
N GLU A 353 -34.24 -16.50 17.79
CA GLU A 353 -34.68 -15.96 19.07
C GLU A 353 -34.55 -14.44 19.13
N GLU A 354 -33.63 -13.88 18.34
CA GLU A 354 -33.46 -12.44 18.17
C GLU A 354 -34.68 -11.79 17.50
N ARG A 355 -35.23 -12.41 16.44
CA ARG A 355 -36.47 -11.95 15.82
C ARG A 355 -37.62 -11.92 16.82
N LYS A 356 -37.76 -12.97 17.64
CA LYS A 356 -38.79 -13.03 18.68
C LYS A 356 -38.62 -11.93 19.73
N ARG A 357 -37.38 -11.58 20.08
CA ARG A 357 -37.08 -10.46 20.98
C ARG A 357 -37.51 -9.13 20.36
N TYR A 358 -37.16 -8.87 19.10
CA TYR A 358 -37.60 -7.67 18.38
C TYR A 358 -39.13 -7.60 18.29
N GLN A 359 -39.81 -8.71 17.96
CA GLN A 359 -41.26 -8.80 17.92
C GLN A 359 -41.88 -8.52 19.29
N LYS A 360 -41.34 -9.11 20.36
CA LYS A 360 -41.82 -8.89 21.73
C LYS A 360 -41.65 -7.44 22.17
N LEU A 361 -40.50 -6.83 21.88
CA LEU A 361 -40.22 -5.41 22.15
C LEU A 361 -41.16 -4.50 21.37
N ALA A 362 -41.34 -4.75 20.07
CA ALA A 362 -42.28 -4.02 19.23
C ALA A 362 -43.72 -4.13 19.76
N LEU A 363 -44.18 -5.35 20.12
CA LEU A 363 -45.50 -5.57 20.70
C LEU A 363 -45.68 -4.85 22.04
N GLN A 364 -44.69 -4.89 22.93
CA GLN A 364 -44.76 -4.17 24.21
C GLN A 364 -44.83 -2.67 24.03
N LEU A 365 -44.06 -2.13 23.07
CA LEU A 365 -44.01 -0.71 22.78
C LEU A 365 -45.32 -0.22 22.12
N PHE A 366 -45.75 -0.88 21.04
CA PHE A 366 -46.91 -0.44 20.25
C PHE A 366 -48.26 -0.81 20.88
N ARG A 367 -48.31 -1.78 21.80
CA ARG A 367 -49.52 -2.02 22.61
C ARG A 367 -49.80 -0.87 23.56
N ARG A 368 -48.75 -0.23 24.09
CA ARG A 368 -48.87 0.92 25.01
C ARG A 368 -49.01 2.24 24.27
N TYR A 369 -48.39 2.33 23.08
CA TYR A 369 -48.42 3.51 22.24
C TYR A 369 -48.70 3.12 20.79
N PRO A 370 -49.99 3.04 20.38
CA PRO A 370 -50.32 2.67 19.02
C PRO A 370 -49.75 3.70 18.03
N PRO A 371 -49.23 3.27 16.87
CA PRO A 371 -48.53 4.16 15.94
C PRO A 371 -49.43 5.14 15.17
N THR A 372 -50.68 5.30 15.59
CA THR A 372 -51.66 6.20 14.98
C THR A 372 -51.44 7.64 15.42
N GLU A 373 -50.91 8.46 14.52
CA GLU A 373 -50.95 9.92 14.65
C GLU A 373 -52.40 10.42 14.44
N PRO A 374 -52.91 11.33 15.29
CA PRO A 374 -54.32 11.74 15.24
C PRO A 374 -54.70 12.60 14.02
N HIS A 375 -53.74 13.13 13.26
CA HIS A 375 -53.98 13.88 12.03
C HIS A 375 -53.00 13.45 10.95
N ALA A 376 -53.25 12.29 10.34
CA ALA A 376 -52.52 11.85 9.15
C ALA A 376 -52.66 12.91 8.06
N LYS A 377 -51.55 13.56 7.68
CA LYS A 377 -51.57 14.44 6.52
C LYS A 377 -51.71 13.54 5.30
N LEU A 378 -52.74 13.78 4.49
CA LEU A 378 -52.95 13.03 3.26
C LEU A 378 -52.06 13.59 2.15
N VAL A 379 -51.42 12.70 1.42
CA VAL A 379 -50.56 13.00 0.28
C VAL A 379 -50.93 12.09 -0.89
N ASN A 380 -50.67 12.54 -2.11
CA ASN A 380 -51.00 11.77 -3.31
C ASN A 380 -49.94 10.69 -3.53
N CYS A 381 -50.39 9.45 -3.77
CA CYS A 381 -49.52 8.36 -4.14
C CYS A 381 -48.86 8.61 -5.50
N THR A 382 -47.54 8.50 -5.58
CA THR A 382 -46.76 8.70 -6.82
C THR A 382 -47.05 7.67 -7.93
N GLY A 383 -47.78 6.59 -7.63
CA GLY A 383 -48.09 5.52 -8.59
C GLY A 383 -49.54 5.47 -9.06
N CYS A 384 -50.50 5.91 -8.24
CA CYS A 384 -51.93 5.85 -8.59
C CYS A 384 -52.72 7.11 -8.22
N ASP A 385 -52.04 8.18 -7.76
CA ASP A 385 -52.59 9.47 -7.35
C ASP A 385 -53.66 9.46 -6.27
N LYS A 386 -53.96 8.30 -5.68
CA LYS A 386 -54.88 8.19 -4.54
C LYS A 386 -54.24 8.75 -3.28
N ASN A 387 -55.09 9.34 -2.44
CA ASN A 387 -54.69 9.86 -1.13
C ASN A 387 -54.23 8.72 -0.22
N VAL A 388 -53.00 8.83 0.28
CA VAL A 388 -52.40 7.95 1.29
C VAL A 388 -51.91 8.80 2.44
N ALA A 389 -51.77 8.21 3.63
CA ALA A 389 -51.18 8.93 4.74
C ALA A 389 -49.68 9.19 4.50
N ASP A 390 -49.18 10.34 4.95
CA ASP A 390 -47.79 10.76 4.82
C ASP A 390 -46.77 9.91 5.62
N PHE A 391 -47.26 9.00 6.47
CA PHE A 391 -46.44 8.00 7.15
C PHE A 391 -46.49 6.61 6.48
N GLU A 392 -47.36 6.37 5.50
CA GLU A 392 -47.43 5.08 4.80
C GLU A 392 -46.15 4.84 4.01
N HIS A 393 -45.66 3.59 4.02
CA HIS A 393 -44.44 3.18 3.31
C HIS A 393 -44.72 2.39 2.04
N SER A 394 -45.97 2.00 1.85
CA SER A 394 -46.49 1.37 0.66
C SER A 394 -47.93 1.83 0.47
N CYS A 395 -48.31 2.16 -0.76
CA CYS A 395 -49.67 2.54 -1.06
C CYS A 395 -50.63 1.38 -0.84
N SER A 396 -51.65 1.60 -0.01
CA SER A 396 -52.71 0.63 0.27
C SER A 396 -53.55 0.23 -0.96
N TYR A 397 -53.47 1.00 -2.06
CA TYR A 397 -54.28 0.77 -3.26
C TYR A 397 -53.52 0.11 -4.42
N CYS A 398 -52.24 0.45 -4.61
CA CYS A 398 -51.45 -0.03 -5.74
C CYS A 398 -50.15 -0.74 -5.32
N ASN A 399 -49.91 -0.91 -4.01
CA ASN A 399 -48.71 -1.53 -3.45
C ASN A 399 -47.38 -0.88 -3.83
N THR A 400 -47.40 0.34 -4.39
CA THR A 400 -46.18 1.13 -4.66
C THR A 400 -45.44 1.39 -3.36
N LYS A 401 -44.18 0.95 -3.26
CA LYS A 401 -43.32 1.18 -2.09
C LYS A 401 -42.69 2.57 -2.19
N PHE A 402 -42.88 3.38 -1.15
CA PHE A 402 -42.30 4.72 -1.10
C PHE A 402 -40.86 4.68 -0.59
N PRO A 403 -39.93 5.36 -1.27
CA PRO A 403 -38.55 5.52 -0.79
C PRO A 403 -38.51 6.23 0.56
N VAL A 404 -37.40 6.14 1.27
CA VAL A 404 -37.25 6.70 2.62
C VAL A 404 -36.19 7.78 2.58
N CYS A 405 -36.47 8.93 3.18
CA CYS A 405 -35.43 9.91 3.41
C CYS A 405 -34.45 9.38 4.46
N ILE A 406 -33.17 9.33 4.12
CA ILE A 406 -32.10 8.88 5.02
C ILE A 406 -31.84 9.87 6.16
N VAL A 407 -32.22 11.14 6.01
CA VAL A 407 -32.05 12.15 7.07
C VAL A 407 -33.15 12.00 8.12
N SER A 408 -34.41 12.01 7.71
CA SER A 408 -35.57 12.08 8.62
C SER A 408 -36.25 10.73 8.89
N GLY A 409 -36.05 9.71 8.04
CA GLY A 409 -36.77 8.44 8.11
C GLY A 409 -38.19 8.45 7.53
N ARG A 410 -38.65 9.60 7.00
CA ARG A 410 -40.00 9.75 6.42
C ARG A 410 -40.09 9.16 5.02
N PRO A 411 -41.25 8.63 4.61
CA PRO A 411 -41.46 8.23 3.22
C PRO A 411 -41.44 9.46 2.30
N MET A 412 -40.94 9.22 1.09
CA MET A 412 -40.73 10.25 0.07
C MET A 412 -41.82 10.20 -0.99
N PHE A 413 -42.51 11.32 -1.15
CA PHE A 413 -43.55 11.52 -2.17
C PHE A 413 -43.14 12.54 -3.24
N ALA A 414 -42.02 13.25 -3.03
CA ALA A 414 -41.49 14.20 -4.00
C ALA A 414 -40.79 13.50 -5.16
N TYR A 415 -40.99 14.02 -6.37
CA TYR A 415 -40.28 13.59 -7.57
C TYR A 415 -38.81 14.04 -7.57
N GLN A 416 -38.51 15.16 -6.91
CA GLN A 416 -37.15 15.68 -6.73
C GLN A 416 -36.60 15.20 -5.39
N PHE A 417 -35.43 14.56 -5.45
CA PHE A 417 -34.71 14.08 -4.28
C PHE A 417 -33.21 14.04 -4.54
N TRP A 418 -32.45 14.22 -3.47
CA TRP A 418 -31.01 14.00 -3.50
C TRP A 418 -30.71 12.50 -3.44
N LEU A 419 -29.73 12.05 -4.22
CA LEU A 419 -29.23 10.68 -4.24
C LEU A 419 -27.74 10.68 -3.88
N CYS A 420 -27.38 9.93 -2.84
CA CYS A 420 -25.98 9.76 -2.47
C CYS A 420 -25.20 9.05 -3.59
N PRO A 421 -24.06 9.57 -4.06
CA PRO A 421 -23.28 8.94 -5.13
C PRO A 421 -22.66 7.61 -4.69
N THR A 422 -22.40 7.41 -3.39
CA THR A 422 -21.81 6.18 -2.84
C THR A 422 -22.89 5.16 -2.48
N CYS A 423 -23.70 5.41 -1.45
CA CYS A 423 -24.66 4.41 -0.92
C CYS A 423 -26.02 4.36 -1.61
N LYS A 424 -26.24 5.19 -2.64
CA LYS A 424 -27.48 5.32 -3.41
C LYS A 424 -28.76 5.54 -2.56
N GLN A 425 -28.59 6.05 -1.33
CA GLN A 425 -29.71 6.43 -0.47
C GLN A 425 -30.26 7.80 -0.85
N ARG A 426 -31.55 7.99 -0.59
CA ARG A 426 -32.30 9.17 -0.97
C ARG A 426 -32.54 10.08 0.21
N ALA A 427 -32.57 11.38 -0.04
CA ALA A 427 -32.95 12.39 0.96
C ALA A 427 -33.76 13.50 0.31
N TYR A 428 -34.61 14.18 1.09
CA TYR A 428 -35.17 15.45 0.66
C TYR A 428 -34.04 16.49 0.50
N GLU A 429 -34.05 17.26 -0.59
CA GLU A 429 -33.02 18.26 -0.84
C GLU A 429 -32.91 19.30 0.28
N GLU A 430 -34.05 19.72 0.81
CA GLU A 430 -34.12 20.69 1.90
C GLU A 430 -33.47 20.16 3.20
N GLU A 431 -33.60 18.87 3.47
CA GLU A 431 -33.07 18.24 4.68
C GLU A 431 -31.57 17.93 4.56
N ILE A 432 -31.13 17.50 3.36
CA ILE A 432 -29.73 17.12 3.13
C ILE A 432 -28.80 18.34 3.04
N ARG A 433 -29.29 19.50 2.59
CA ARG A 433 -28.51 20.76 2.51
C ARG A 433 -27.91 21.19 3.86
N ASN A 434 -28.51 20.76 4.97
CA ASN A 434 -28.01 21.04 6.32
C ASN A 434 -26.88 20.09 6.77
N HIS A 435 -26.50 19.13 5.93
CA HIS A 435 -25.47 18.13 6.23
C HIS A 435 -24.27 18.30 5.30
N LYS A 436 -23.06 18.18 5.85
CA LYS A 436 -21.82 18.13 5.06
C LYS A 436 -21.50 16.73 4.53
N PHE A 437 -21.98 15.71 5.22
CA PHE A 437 -21.73 14.31 4.91
C PHE A 437 -23.03 13.50 4.89
N CYS A 438 -23.08 12.47 4.04
CA CYS A 438 -24.21 11.55 3.96
C CYS A 438 -24.50 10.93 5.34
N PRO A 439 -25.73 11.00 5.87
CA PRO A 439 -26.06 10.46 7.20
C PRO A 439 -25.84 8.96 7.35
N LEU A 440 -25.84 8.21 6.25
CA LEU A 440 -25.56 6.78 6.26
C LEU A 440 -24.07 6.49 6.12
N CYS A 441 -23.50 6.73 4.94
CA CYS A 441 -22.13 6.29 4.58
C CYS A 441 -21.03 7.32 4.86
N HIS A 442 -21.39 8.53 5.27
CA HIS A 442 -20.47 9.64 5.54
C HIS A 442 -19.62 10.10 4.34
N SER A 443 -20.02 9.78 3.10
CA SER A 443 -19.47 10.42 1.90
C SER A 443 -19.73 11.93 1.94
N GLU A 444 -18.81 12.74 1.44
CA GLU A 444 -19.00 14.19 1.31
C GLU A 444 -20.19 14.50 0.39
N ILE A 445 -21.00 15.49 0.76
CA ILE A 445 -22.12 15.97 -0.04
C ILE A 445 -21.58 17.13 -0.87
N ALA A 446 -21.56 16.96 -2.19
CA ALA A 446 -21.13 17.97 -3.16
C ALA A 446 -22.11 19.14 -3.25
#